data_AF-A0A3D4FZV7-F1
#
_entry.id   AF-A0A3D4FZV7-F1
#
_cell.length_a   1.000
_cell.length_b   1.000
_cell.length_c   1.000
_cell.angle_alpha   90.00
_cell.angle_beta   90.00
_cell.angle_gamma   90.00
#
_symmetry.space_group_name_H-M   'P 1'
#
loop_
_entity.id
_entity.type
_entity.pdbx_description
1 polymer ?
#
loop_
_entity_poly.entity_id
_entity_poly.type
_entity_poly.pdbx_seq_one_letter_code
_entity_poly.pdbx_strand_id
1 'polypeptide(L)'
;LLDGGADVLFVETVFDTLNAKAALYALTDLLADRELETPVMVSGTITDLSGRTLTGQTPEAFWHSMRHGVGVAFQGGRPPWRVHAESDTGLFSVGLNCALGAQQLRPYLAEISALADVWVTCHPNAGLPNELGGYDEDPSAMAAAAHEFAESGLVNIIGGCCGTTPAHIEGMASAVAGLPPRAVPQVPPRTRLSGLEPLTVGPDSLFVNVGERTNVTGSARFRGLIHEGDLGTAVEVARQQVDGGAQIIDVNMDEGLLDSVAAMRSYLNLVAAEPDVSRVPVMIDSSRWEVIEAGLRCLQGKGVVNSISLKEGEEEFRRIAQEVRALGAAVVVMAFDEEGQADTVVRRLAVLERAHRILVDELGFPREDIIFDPNVFAIATGIDEHERYAIDFIETTGRLKDLFPHALVSGGLSNLSFSFRGSPAVREAMHSAFLYHAIKAGMDMAIVNAGALPVYDEIPPDLREAVEDVLFARRPDATERLTRIAEALQGRENRKQEDRAWRGAPVRERLTHALVQGIDEFIVEDTEDARQDSTRALEVIEGPLMDGMNVVGDLFGAGKMFLPQVVKTARVMKEAVAYLEPLMDREEGAARGKILLATVKGDVHDIGKNIVGVVLACNNYEVI
;
A
#
# COMPACT_ATOMS: atom_id res chain seq x y z
N LEU A 1 -28.71 1.02 23.74
CA LEU A 1 -28.72 -0.36 23.22
C LEU A 1 -28.29 -1.35 24.30
N LEU A 2 -27.06 -1.25 24.81
CA LEU A 2 -26.56 -2.10 25.90
C LEU A 2 -27.44 -2.08 27.16
N ASP A 3 -27.85 -0.91 27.65
CA ASP A 3 -28.76 -0.81 28.80
C ASP A 3 -30.13 -1.46 28.56
N GLY A 4 -30.53 -1.59 27.29
CA GLY A 4 -31.75 -2.27 26.87
C GLY A 4 -31.61 -3.78 26.73
N GLY A 5 -30.43 -4.35 27.03
CA GLY A 5 -30.16 -5.78 26.95
C GLY A 5 -29.96 -6.29 25.52
N ALA A 6 -29.38 -5.49 24.62
CA ALA A 6 -29.08 -5.95 23.27
C ALA A 6 -28.02 -7.07 23.27
N ASP A 7 -28.31 -8.18 22.60
CA ASP A 7 -27.41 -9.32 22.48
C ASP A 7 -26.29 -9.12 21.45
N VAL A 8 -26.46 -8.16 20.53
CA VAL A 8 -25.51 -7.83 19.47
C VAL A 8 -25.59 -6.35 19.13
N LEU A 9 -24.46 -5.77 18.76
CA LEU A 9 -24.38 -4.41 18.24
C LEU A 9 -24.10 -4.46 16.74
N PHE A 10 -24.95 -3.82 15.95
CA PHE A 10 -24.84 -3.84 14.49
C PHE A 10 -24.59 -2.43 13.94
N VAL A 11 -23.37 -2.20 13.42
CA VAL A 11 -22.98 -1.00 12.70
C VAL A 11 -23.30 -1.23 11.23
N GLU A 12 -24.52 -0.89 10.83
CA GLU A 12 -25.04 -1.16 9.49
C GLU A 12 -25.13 0.08 8.60
N THR A 13 -25.31 -0.17 7.30
CA THR A 13 -25.44 0.87 6.27
C THR A 13 -24.24 1.82 6.23
N VAL A 14 -23.04 1.24 6.36
CA VAL A 14 -21.81 2.01 6.35
C VAL A 14 -21.52 2.50 4.93
N PHE A 15 -21.89 3.74 4.67
CA PHE A 15 -21.55 4.46 3.44
C PHE A 15 -20.18 5.15 3.52
N ASP A 16 -19.72 5.45 4.74
CA ASP A 16 -18.44 6.09 5.06
C ASP A 16 -17.73 5.27 6.14
N THR A 17 -16.59 4.69 5.78
CA THR A 17 -15.82 3.80 6.64
C THR A 17 -15.19 4.54 7.82
N LEU A 18 -14.89 5.84 7.72
CA LEU A 18 -14.35 6.61 8.84
C LEU A 18 -15.39 6.72 9.97
N ASN A 19 -16.68 6.86 9.63
CA ASN A 19 -17.76 6.84 10.62
C ASN A 19 -17.88 5.47 11.30
N ALA A 20 -17.69 4.38 10.56
CA ALA A 20 -17.66 3.04 11.15
C ALA A 20 -16.44 2.83 12.06
N LYS A 21 -15.25 3.32 11.68
CA LYS A 21 -14.06 3.31 12.58
C LYS A 21 -14.35 4.09 13.86
N ALA A 22 -14.98 5.26 13.77
CA ALA A 22 -15.36 6.03 14.96
C ALA A 22 -16.36 5.27 15.85
N ALA A 23 -17.31 4.54 15.26
CA ALA A 23 -18.21 3.66 15.99
C ALA A 23 -17.45 2.50 16.66
N LEU A 24 -16.56 1.82 15.96
CA LEU A 24 -15.73 0.73 16.51
C LEU A 24 -14.82 1.20 17.65
N TYR A 25 -14.22 2.39 17.52
CA TYR A 25 -13.43 3.00 18.58
C TYR A 25 -14.31 3.25 19.83
N ALA A 26 -15.47 3.89 19.67
CA ALA A 26 -16.38 4.15 20.79
C ALA A 26 -16.90 2.86 21.44
N LEU A 27 -17.13 1.81 20.65
CA LEU A 27 -17.51 0.49 21.16
C LEU A 27 -16.36 -0.22 21.87
N THR A 28 -15.12 -0.02 21.43
CA THR A 28 -13.93 -0.56 22.09
C THR A 28 -13.84 -0.05 23.52
N ASP A 29 -13.88 1.27 23.71
CA ASP A 29 -13.85 1.91 25.03
C ASP A 29 -15.06 1.50 25.88
N LEU A 30 -16.27 1.58 25.32
CA LEU A 30 -17.50 1.33 26.06
C LEU A 30 -17.64 -0.13 26.52
N LEU A 31 -17.24 -1.10 25.68
CA LEU A 31 -17.29 -2.51 26.05
C LEU A 31 -16.20 -2.85 27.08
N ALA A 32 -15.01 -2.25 26.96
CA ALA A 32 -13.96 -2.37 27.95
C ALA A 32 -14.37 -1.80 29.33
N ASP A 33 -14.85 -0.56 29.36
CA ASP A 33 -15.27 0.15 30.59
C ASP A 33 -16.38 -0.58 31.34
N ARG A 34 -17.24 -1.29 30.60
CA ARG A 34 -18.38 -2.03 31.17
C ARG A 34 -18.10 -3.52 31.38
N GLU A 35 -16.90 -3.97 31.03
CA GLU A 35 -16.52 -5.40 31.06
C GLU A 35 -17.54 -6.28 30.31
N LEU A 36 -18.02 -5.79 29.16
CA LEU A 36 -19.05 -6.46 28.37
C LEU A 36 -18.46 -7.19 27.17
N GLU A 37 -19.03 -8.37 26.93
CA GLU A 37 -18.63 -9.26 25.86
C GLU A 37 -19.63 -9.27 24.70
N THR A 38 -20.20 -8.11 24.38
CA THR A 38 -21.25 -8.01 23.36
C THR A 38 -20.64 -8.11 21.95
N PRO A 39 -21.08 -9.07 21.11
CA PRO A 39 -20.62 -9.18 19.74
C PRO A 39 -20.92 -7.94 18.90
N VAL A 40 -19.98 -7.58 18.02
CA VAL A 40 -20.09 -6.44 17.12
C VAL A 40 -20.08 -6.89 15.66
N MET A 41 -21.11 -6.50 14.92
CA MET A 41 -21.29 -6.74 13.50
C MET A 41 -21.08 -5.43 12.73
N VAL A 42 -20.47 -5.50 11.55
CA VAL A 42 -20.32 -4.35 10.65
C VAL A 42 -20.86 -4.71 9.28
N SER A 43 -21.64 -3.81 8.66
CA SER A 43 -22.12 -4.00 7.29
C SER A 43 -21.94 -2.75 6.44
N GLY A 44 -21.17 -2.91 5.36
CA GLY A 44 -20.93 -1.88 4.35
C GLY A 44 -22.10 -1.72 3.38
N THR A 45 -22.17 -0.57 2.73
CA THR A 45 -23.13 -0.33 1.64
C THR A 45 -22.39 0.08 0.37
N ILE A 46 -22.46 -0.79 -0.64
CA ILE A 46 -21.98 -0.50 -1.99
C ILE A 46 -23.06 0.29 -2.72
N THR A 47 -22.74 1.51 -3.14
CA THR A 47 -23.77 2.48 -3.59
C THR A 47 -24.25 2.24 -5.02
N ASP A 48 -23.41 1.66 -5.88
CA ASP A 48 -23.71 1.45 -7.29
C ASP A 48 -22.89 0.30 -7.90
N LEU A 49 -23.02 0.12 -9.22
CA LEU A 49 -22.34 -0.92 -9.98
C LEU A 49 -20.83 -0.67 -10.17
N SER A 50 -20.27 0.45 -9.72
CA SER A 50 -18.81 0.63 -9.65
C SER A 50 -18.18 -0.27 -8.57
N GLY A 51 -19.00 -0.76 -7.64
CA GLY A 51 -18.53 -1.65 -6.59
C GLY A 51 -17.73 -0.94 -5.51
N ARG A 52 -18.13 0.28 -5.14
CA ARG A 52 -17.51 1.10 -4.10
C ARG A 52 -18.54 1.59 -3.08
N THR A 53 -18.09 1.91 -1.87
CA THR A 53 -18.88 2.68 -0.89
C THR A 53 -19.11 4.11 -1.40
N LEU A 54 -19.96 4.89 -0.72
CA LEU A 54 -20.20 6.30 -1.10
C LEU A 54 -18.91 7.12 -1.09
N THR A 55 -18.02 6.79 -0.17
CA THR A 55 -16.70 7.42 -0.03
C THR A 55 -15.59 6.70 -0.80
N GLY A 56 -15.95 5.86 -1.78
CA GLY A 56 -15.04 5.35 -2.80
C GLY A 56 -14.27 4.09 -2.45
N GLN A 57 -14.47 3.46 -1.29
CA GLN A 57 -13.73 2.24 -0.92
C GLN A 57 -14.25 0.99 -1.63
N THR A 58 -13.34 0.13 -2.10
CA THR A 58 -13.69 -1.21 -2.58
C THR A 58 -14.07 -2.15 -1.42
N PRO A 59 -14.76 -3.29 -1.66
CA PRO A 59 -15.13 -4.23 -0.61
C PRO A 59 -13.91 -4.80 0.14
N GLU A 60 -12.83 -5.16 -0.56
CA GLU A 60 -11.59 -5.56 0.10
C GLU A 60 -10.97 -4.44 0.93
N ALA A 61 -10.88 -3.21 0.41
CA ALA A 61 -10.33 -2.08 1.16
C ALA A 61 -11.17 -1.75 2.41
N PHE A 62 -12.49 -1.86 2.31
CA PHE A 62 -13.41 -1.77 3.43
C PHE A 62 -13.11 -2.83 4.49
N TRP A 63 -12.95 -4.10 4.08
CA TRP A 63 -12.60 -5.16 5.01
C TRP A 63 -11.25 -4.91 5.71
N HIS A 64 -10.19 -4.54 4.98
CA HIS A 64 -8.89 -4.21 5.59
C HIS A 64 -8.99 -3.07 6.61
N SER A 65 -9.84 -2.08 6.33
CA SER A 65 -10.11 -0.94 7.23
C SER A 65 -10.85 -1.37 8.50
N MET A 66 -11.77 -2.32 8.39
CA MET A 66 -12.62 -2.78 9.51
C MET A 66 -12.02 -3.95 10.30
N ARG A 67 -11.03 -4.66 9.75
CA ARG A 67 -10.48 -5.91 10.31
C ARG A 67 -9.99 -5.77 11.76
N HIS A 68 -9.53 -4.60 12.18
CA HIS A 68 -9.14 -4.34 13.56
C HIS A 68 -10.30 -4.56 14.56
N GLY A 69 -11.53 -4.31 14.13
CA GLY A 69 -12.75 -4.52 14.89
C GLY A 69 -12.82 -3.68 16.16
N VAL A 70 -13.55 -4.18 17.17
CA VAL A 70 -13.41 -3.65 18.52
C VAL A 70 -12.15 -4.26 19.15
N GLY A 71 -11.12 -3.43 19.34
CA GLY A 71 -9.83 -3.85 19.85
C GLY A 71 -9.94 -4.15 21.35
N VAL A 72 -10.43 -5.32 21.72
CA VAL A 72 -10.84 -5.55 23.11
C VAL A 72 -9.66 -5.45 24.06
N ALA A 73 -9.77 -4.49 24.98
CA ALA A 73 -8.81 -4.04 25.98
C ALA A 73 -8.52 -5.04 27.12
N PHE A 74 -8.56 -6.35 26.86
CA PHE A 74 -8.20 -7.32 27.89
C PHE A 74 -6.69 -7.51 27.94
N GLN A 75 -6.13 -7.53 29.14
CA GLN A 75 -4.81 -8.09 29.44
C GLN A 75 -4.71 -9.50 28.81
N GLY A 76 -4.21 -9.59 27.57
CA GLY A 76 -4.05 -10.85 26.82
C GLY A 76 -5.33 -11.61 26.44
N GLY A 77 -6.52 -10.99 26.49
CA GLY A 77 -7.81 -11.68 26.33
C GLY A 77 -8.45 -11.53 24.95
N ARG A 78 -8.76 -12.65 24.30
CA ARG A 78 -9.52 -12.71 23.04
C ARG A 78 -11.03 -12.59 23.34
N PRO A 79 -11.84 -11.91 22.51
CA PRO A 79 -13.30 -11.90 22.71
C PRO A 79 -13.84 -13.33 22.64
N PRO A 80 -14.75 -13.76 23.53
CA PRO A 80 -15.29 -15.12 23.52
C PRO A 80 -16.15 -15.42 22.29
N TRP A 81 -16.64 -14.40 21.58
CA TRP A 81 -17.42 -14.56 20.34
C TRP A 81 -16.56 -14.61 19.07
N ARG A 82 -15.23 -14.73 19.19
CA ARG A 82 -14.34 -14.93 18.04
C ARG A 82 -14.75 -16.17 17.25
N VAL A 83 -14.84 -16.00 15.94
CA VAL A 83 -15.25 -17.07 15.02
C VAL A 83 -14.10 -18.04 14.74
N HIS A 84 -12.86 -17.55 14.76
CA HIS A 84 -11.67 -18.35 14.45
C HIS A 84 -10.57 -18.11 15.48
N ALA A 85 -9.95 -19.18 15.99
CA ALA A 85 -8.92 -19.13 17.02
C ALA A 85 -7.68 -18.31 16.58
N GLU A 86 -7.43 -18.23 15.28
CA GLU A 86 -6.30 -17.49 14.70
C GLU A 86 -6.72 -16.17 14.03
N SER A 87 -8.02 -15.82 14.02
CA SER A 87 -8.47 -14.51 13.50
C SER A 87 -8.22 -13.47 14.57
N ASP A 88 -7.29 -12.55 14.32
CA ASP A 88 -7.00 -11.43 15.22
C ASP A 88 -7.94 -10.24 15.07
N THR A 89 -9.21 -10.51 14.78
CA THR A 89 -10.23 -9.48 14.59
C THR A 89 -11.14 -9.38 15.81
N GLY A 90 -11.59 -8.16 16.10
CA GLY A 90 -12.58 -7.88 17.15
C GLY A 90 -14.04 -8.05 16.71
N LEU A 91 -14.29 -8.56 15.49
CA LEU A 91 -15.63 -8.57 14.90
C LEU A 91 -16.28 -9.95 14.94
N PHE A 92 -17.59 -9.94 15.16
CA PHE A 92 -18.45 -11.13 15.03
C PHE A 92 -18.71 -11.43 13.55
N SER A 93 -19.00 -10.38 12.76
CA SER A 93 -19.24 -10.52 11.34
C SER A 93 -18.97 -9.24 10.57
N VAL A 94 -18.68 -9.40 9.27
CA VAL A 94 -18.67 -8.32 8.28
C VAL A 94 -19.64 -8.65 7.16
N GLY A 95 -20.27 -7.66 6.55
CA GLY A 95 -21.26 -7.92 5.49
C GLY A 95 -21.57 -6.73 4.61
N LEU A 96 -22.59 -6.91 3.79
CA LEU A 96 -23.16 -5.84 2.97
C LEU A 96 -24.66 -5.73 3.13
N ASN A 97 -25.18 -4.50 3.11
CA ASN A 97 -26.61 -4.22 3.17
C ASN A 97 -27.00 -2.99 2.36
N CYS A 98 -28.28 -2.92 1.99
CA CYS A 98 -28.91 -1.78 1.32
C CYS A 98 -28.34 -1.47 -0.08
N ALA A 99 -28.81 -0.36 -0.66
CA ALA A 99 -28.54 0.22 -1.98
C ALA A 99 -28.83 -0.67 -3.19
N LEU A 100 -28.35 -1.91 -3.19
CA LEU A 100 -28.47 -2.88 -4.27
C LEU A 100 -29.44 -4.01 -3.92
N GLY A 101 -30.08 -4.57 -4.96
CA GLY A 101 -30.79 -5.83 -4.87
C GLY A 101 -29.81 -7.01 -4.76
N ALA A 102 -30.34 -8.21 -4.50
CA ALA A 102 -29.50 -9.39 -4.26
C ALA A 102 -28.62 -9.72 -5.48
N GLN A 103 -29.17 -9.66 -6.69
CA GLN A 103 -28.42 -9.98 -7.91
C GLN A 103 -27.20 -9.04 -8.11
N GLN A 104 -27.37 -7.74 -7.90
CA GLN A 104 -26.30 -6.76 -8.08
C GLN A 104 -25.27 -6.81 -6.94
N LEU A 105 -25.69 -7.21 -5.73
CA LEU A 105 -24.82 -7.28 -4.57
C LEU A 105 -23.92 -8.53 -4.54
N ARG A 106 -24.36 -9.61 -5.20
CA ARG A 106 -23.67 -10.90 -5.26
C ARG A 106 -22.16 -10.83 -5.54
N PRO A 107 -21.64 -10.14 -6.57
CA PRO A 107 -20.20 -10.11 -6.84
C PRO A 107 -19.39 -9.51 -5.69
N TYR A 108 -19.89 -8.46 -5.05
CA TYR A 108 -19.23 -7.79 -3.93
C TYR A 108 -19.31 -8.60 -2.64
N LEU A 109 -20.44 -9.30 -2.45
CA LEU A 109 -20.58 -10.29 -1.39
C LEU A 109 -19.58 -11.43 -1.58
N ALA A 110 -19.38 -11.92 -2.79
CA ALA A 110 -18.40 -12.96 -3.09
C ALA A 110 -16.95 -12.51 -2.80
N GLU A 111 -16.63 -11.23 -3.05
CA GLU A 111 -15.34 -10.63 -2.71
C GLU A 111 -15.11 -10.61 -1.19
N ILE A 112 -16.03 -10.04 -0.41
CA ILE A 112 -15.94 -10.03 1.07
C ILE A 112 -15.93 -11.45 1.62
N SER A 113 -16.76 -12.32 1.05
CA SER A 113 -16.79 -13.74 1.36
C SER A 113 -15.40 -14.36 1.13
N ALA A 114 -14.75 -14.24 0.00
CA ALA A 114 -13.43 -14.86 -0.16
C ALA A 114 -12.36 -14.39 0.87
N LEU A 115 -12.50 -13.18 1.41
CA LEU A 115 -11.45 -12.51 2.20
C LEU A 115 -11.68 -12.47 3.71
N ALA A 116 -12.94 -12.50 4.17
CA ALA A 116 -13.28 -12.31 5.57
C ALA A 116 -12.94 -13.55 6.41
N ASP A 117 -12.14 -13.35 7.47
CA ASP A 117 -11.79 -14.35 8.48
C ASP A 117 -12.77 -14.39 9.68
N VAL A 118 -13.97 -13.82 9.47
CA VAL A 118 -15.13 -13.79 10.38
C VAL A 118 -16.38 -14.26 9.63
N TRP A 119 -17.52 -14.33 10.33
CA TRP A 119 -18.80 -14.61 9.67
C TRP A 119 -19.18 -13.51 8.69
N VAL A 120 -19.88 -13.89 7.62
CA VAL A 120 -20.34 -12.98 6.58
C VAL A 120 -21.85 -12.79 6.65
N THR A 121 -22.29 -11.53 6.61
CA THR A 121 -23.72 -11.19 6.54
C THR A 121 -24.12 -10.53 5.22
N CYS A 122 -25.38 -10.72 4.83
CA CYS A 122 -25.94 -10.05 3.67
C CYS A 122 -27.40 -9.68 3.90
N HIS A 123 -27.74 -8.40 3.67
CA HIS A 123 -29.08 -7.87 3.83
C HIS A 123 -29.45 -7.00 2.60
N PRO A 124 -29.73 -7.61 1.44
CA PRO A 124 -30.04 -6.87 0.21
C PRO A 124 -31.42 -6.19 0.28
N ASN A 125 -31.62 -5.19 -0.57
CA ASN A 125 -32.97 -4.66 -0.83
C ASN A 125 -33.81 -5.67 -1.63
N ALA A 126 -35.14 -5.51 -1.60
CA ALA A 126 -36.06 -6.22 -2.50
C ALA A 126 -36.00 -5.61 -3.92
N GLY A 127 -34.82 -5.66 -4.52
CA GLY A 127 -34.49 -5.05 -5.80
C GLY A 127 -34.03 -3.60 -5.70
N LEU A 128 -33.83 -2.99 -6.86
CA LEU A 128 -33.57 -1.56 -6.97
C LEU A 128 -34.86 -0.76 -6.77
N PRO A 129 -34.80 0.45 -6.20
CA PRO A 129 -35.98 1.29 -6.08
C PRO A 129 -36.52 1.65 -7.47
N ASN A 130 -37.84 1.52 -7.65
CA ASN A 130 -38.52 1.90 -8.89
C ASN A 130 -38.78 3.41 -8.97
N GLU A 131 -39.33 3.89 -10.10
CA GLU A 131 -39.61 5.31 -10.32
C GLU A 131 -40.55 5.95 -9.27
N LEU A 132 -41.32 5.12 -8.56
CA LEU A 132 -42.23 5.54 -7.48
C LEU A 132 -41.59 5.42 -6.09
N GLY A 133 -40.31 5.05 -6.00
CA GLY A 133 -39.59 4.81 -4.75
C GLY A 133 -39.99 3.51 -4.03
N GLY A 134 -40.75 2.64 -4.71
CA GLY A 134 -41.12 1.31 -4.23
C GLY A 134 -40.12 0.23 -4.63
N TYR A 135 -40.36 -1.00 -4.17
CA TYR A 135 -39.51 -2.17 -4.41
C TYR A 135 -40.36 -3.29 -5.00
N ASP A 136 -39.92 -3.83 -6.13
CA ASP A 136 -40.73 -4.73 -6.97
C ASP A 136 -40.32 -6.21 -6.88
N GLU A 137 -39.18 -6.55 -6.27
CA GLU A 137 -38.83 -7.97 -6.08
C GLU A 137 -39.73 -8.61 -5.03
N ASP A 138 -40.28 -9.77 -5.37
CA ASP A 138 -41.21 -10.49 -4.52
C ASP A 138 -40.50 -11.48 -3.57
N PRO A 139 -41.23 -12.08 -2.59
CA PRO A 139 -40.65 -13.05 -1.66
C PRO A 139 -39.99 -14.26 -2.33
N SER A 140 -40.47 -14.69 -3.49
CA SER A 140 -39.92 -15.86 -4.18
C SER A 140 -38.57 -15.54 -4.84
N ALA A 141 -38.42 -14.34 -5.40
CA ALA A 141 -37.16 -13.87 -5.96
C ALA A 141 -36.07 -13.75 -4.88
N MET A 142 -36.40 -13.11 -3.75
CA MET A 142 -35.47 -12.97 -2.62
C MET A 142 -35.12 -14.32 -1.99
N ALA A 143 -36.09 -15.25 -1.87
CA ALA A 143 -35.84 -16.60 -1.40
C ALA A 143 -34.89 -17.39 -2.32
N ALA A 144 -35.07 -17.26 -3.65
CA ALA A 144 -34.18 -17.89 -4.62
C ALA A 144 -32.74 -17.35 -4.53
N ALA A 145 -32.59 -16.03 -4.38
CA ALA A 145 -31.27 -15.42 -4.19
C ALA A 145 -30.61 -15.84 -2.86
N ALA A 146 -31.38 -15.89 -1.77
CA ALA A 146 -30.89 -16.37 -0.48
C ALA A 146 -30.44 -17.84 -0.52
N HIS A 147 -31.20 -18.70 -1.20
CA HIS A 147 -30.81 -20.08 -1.44
C HIS A 147 -29.48 -20.16 -2.19
N GLU A 148 -29.32 -19.41 -3.28
CA GLU A 148 -28.10 -19.39 -4.08
C GLU A 148 -26.89 -18.90 -3.26
N PHE A 149 -27.05 -17.85 -2.46
CA PHE A 149 -25.97 -17.37 -1.59
C PHE A 149 -25.54 -18.41 -0.57
N ALA A 150 -26.49 -19.12 0.03
CA ALA A 150 -26.19 -20.19 0.99
C ALA A 150 -25.57 -21.42 0.31
N GLU A 151 -26.11 -21.86 -0.83
CA GLU A 151 -25.60 -23.00 -1.61
C GLU A 151 -24.17 -22.74 -2.13
N SER A 152 -23.90 -21.51 -2.59
CA SER A 152 -22.57 -21.05 -2.99
C SER A 152 -21.62 -20.80 -1.81
N GLY A 153 -22.07 -21.00 -0.57
CA GLY A 153 -21.26 -20.81 0.64
C GLY A 153 -20.82 -19.36 0.86
N LEU A 154 -21.67 -18.38 0.50
CA LEU A 154 -21.32 -16.96 0.57
C LEU A 154 -21.67 -16.29 1.91
N VAL A 155 -22.63 -16.82 2.66
CA VAL A 155 -23.19 -16.17 3.85
C VAL A 155 -23.26 -17.09 5.06
N ASN A 156 -23.19 -16.49 6.24
CA ASN A 156 -23.48 -17.11 7.53
C ASN A 156 -24.80 -16.60 8.12
N ILE A 157 -25.13 -15.33 7.86
CA ILE A 157 -26.38 -14.69 8.29
C ILE A 157 -26.97 -13.98 7.08
N ILE A 158 -28.27 -14.18 6.84
CA ILE A 158 -29.00 -13.53 5.75
C ILE A 158 -30.23 -12.81 6.29
N GLY A 159 -30.52 -11.65 5.73
CA GLY A 159 -31.72 -10.88 6.06
C GLY A 159 -32.15 -10.04 4.88
N GLY A 160 -32.91 -8.99 5.17
CA GLY A 160 -33.42 -8.05 4.17
C GLY A 160 -33.29 -6.61 4.64
N CYS A 161 -33.19 -5.68 3.70
CA CYS A 161 -33.17 -4.24 3.95
C CYS A 161 -34.43 -3.58 3.34
N CYS A 162 -34.29 -2.50 2.59
CA CYS A 162 -35.42 -1.74 2.06
C CYS A 162 -36.29 -2.59 1.12
N GLY A 163 -37.61 -2.44 1.24
CA GLY A 163 -38.60 -3.20 0.46
C GLY A 163 -38.89 -4.61 0.98
N THR A 164 -38.07 -5.14 1.89
CA THR A 164 -38.30 -6.48 2.44
C THR A 164 -39.41 -6.48 3.49
N THR A 165 -40.15 -7.60 3.56
CA THR A 165 -41.31 -7.78 4.45
C THR A 165 -41.21 -9.11 5.18
N PRO A 166 -42.04 -9.39 6.22
CA PRO A 166 -42.04 -10.68 6.89
C PRO A 166 -42.21 -11.88 5.94
N ALA A 167 -42.97 -11.73 4.85
CA ALA A 167 -43.11 -12.79 3.83
C ALA A 167 -41.79 -13.06 3.09
N HIS A 168 -40.99 -12.03 2.82
CA HIS A 168 -39.64 -12.20 2.25
C HIS A 168 -38.73 -12.93 3.24
N ILE A 169 -38.75 -12.55 4.52
CA ILE A 169 -37.93 -13.19 5.56
C ILE A 169 -38.32 -14.66 5.73
N GLU A 170 -39.61 -14.99 5.77
CA GLU A 170 -40.09 -16.37 5.87
C GLU A 170 -39.67 -17.21 4.65
N GLY A 171 -39.77 -16.63 3.46
CA GLY A 171 -39.28 -17.24 2.21
C GLY A 171 -37.79 -17.53 2.25
N MET A 172 -36.97 -16.55 2.60
CA MET A 172 -35.51 -16.71 2.72
C MET A 172 -35.14 -17.73 3.79
N ALA A 173 -35.75 -17.66 4.98
CA ALA A 173 -35.51 -18.60 6.08
C ALA A 173 -35.83 -20.04 5.68
N SER A 174 -36.95 -20.27 4.99
CA SER A 174 -37.33 -21.58 4.47
C SER A 174 -36.36 -22.07 3.40
N ALA A 175 -35.89 -21.17 2.54
CA ALA A 175 -35.00 -21.50 1.42
C ALA A 175 -33.57 -21.87 1.88
N VAL A 176 -33.07 -21.28 2.96
CA VAL A 176 -31.73 -21.60 3.50
C VAL A 176 -31.75 -22.70 4.57
N ALA A 177 -32.94 -23.16 4.99
CA ALA A 177 -33.08 -24.18 6.02
C ALA A 177 -32.41 -25.51 5.60
N GLY A 178 -31.51 -26.01 6.45
CA GLY A 178 -30.78 -27.26 6.22
C GLY A 178 -29.54 -27.14 5.33
N LEU A 179 -29.25 -25.95 4.79
CA LEU A 179 -27.97 -25.68 4.12
C LEU A 179 -26.87 -25.39 5.15
N PRO A 180 -25.62 -25.80 4.87
CA PRO A 180 -24.50 -25.47 5.74
C PRO A 180 -24.20 -23.96 5.66
N PRO A 181 -23.80 -23.32 6.77
CA PRO A 181 -23.29 -21.96 6.70
C PRO A 181 -21.97 -21.92 5.94
N ARG A 182 -21.63 -20.76 5.39
CA ARG A 182 -20.31 -20.49 4.79
C ARG A 182 -19.17 -20.94 5.72
N ALA A 183 -18.23 -21.69 5.15
CA ALA A 183 -16.98 -22.00 5.82
C ALA A 183 -16.07 -20.77 5.86
N VAL A 184 -15.57 -20.41 7.05
CA VAL A 184 -14.61 -19.32 7.20
C VAL A 184 -13.25 -19.77 6.63
N PRO A 185 -12.66 -19.05 5.67
CA PRO A 185 -11.41 -19.43 5.02
C PRO A 185 -10.24 -19.26 5.98
N GLN A 186 -9.21 -20.08 5.77
CA GLN A 186 -7.91 -19.82 6.37
C GLN A 186 -7.20 -18.72 5.58
N VAL A 187 -7.06 -17.56 6.21
CA VAL A 187 -6.44 -16.38 5.60
C VAL A 187 -4.98 -16.30 6.05
N PRO A 188 -4.00 -16.32 5.11
CA PRO A 188 -2.59 -16.19 5.47
C PRO A 188 -2.29 -14.87 6.19
N PRO A 189 -1.46 -14.88 7.26
CA PRO A 189 -1.02 -13.65 7.91
C PRO A 189 -0.19 -12.81 6.94
N ARG A 190 -0.67 -11.59 6.66
CA ARG A 190 -0.10 -10.62 5.72
C ARG A 190 -0.48 -9.23 6.19
N THR A 191 0.42 -8.27 6.06
CA THR A 191 0.12 -6.87 6.37
C THR A 191 -0.94 -6.39 5.38
N ARG A 192 -2.06 -5.93 5.91
CA ARG A 192 -3.22 -5.48 5.12
C ARG A 192 -3.47 -4.03 5.43
N LEU A 193 -3.22 -3.17 4.46
CA LEU A 193 -3.40 -1.73 4.50
C LEU A 193 -4.47 -1.34 3.48
N SER A 194 -4.97 -0.12 3.59
CA SER A 194 -5.89 0.42 2.59
C SER A 194 -5.88 1.93 2.53
N GLY A 195 -6.05 2.46 1.32
CA GLY A 195 -6.64 3.78 1.08
C GLY A 195 -8.11 3.59 0.69
N LEU A 196 -8.47 4.02 -0.51
CA LEU A 196 -9.69 3.58 -1.21
C LEU A 196 -9.54 2.19 -1.83
N GLU A 197 -8.30 1.77 -2.08
CA GLU A 197 -7.95 0.47 -2.63
C GLU A 197 -7.08 -0.30 -1.62
N PRO A 198 -7.09 -1.63 -1.68
CA PRO A 198 -6.32 -2.45 -0.75
C PRO A 198 -4.84 -2.49 -1.13
N LEU A 199 -3.98 -2.60 -0.11
CA LEU A 199 -2.57 -2.94 -0.26
C LEU A 199 -2.24 -4.09 0.68
N THR A 200 -1.97 -5.27 0.12
CA THR A 200 -1.56 -6.45 0.88
C THR A 200 -0.07 -6.71 0.67
N VAL A 201 0.70 -6.77 1.76
CA VAL A 201 2.15 -7.03 1.76
C VAL A 201 2.44 -8.40 2.38
N GLY A 202 3.12 -9.26 1.63
CA GLY A 202 3.49 -10.61 2.02
C GLY A 202 4.75 -11.12 1.29
N PRO A 203 5.11 -12.40 1.45
CA PRO A 203 6.36 -12.97 0.90
C PRO A 203 6.48 -12.92 -0.63
N ASP A 204 5.36 -12.84 -1.32
CA ASP A 204 5.18 -12.75 -2.77
C ASP A 204 5.02 -11.31 -3.26
N SER A 205 4.96 -10.34 -2.35
CA SER A 205 4.84 -8.93 -2.70
C SER A 205 6.15 -8.36 -3.23
N LEU A 206 6.03 -7.40 -4.13
CA LEU A 206 7.13 -6.55 -4.54
C LEU A 206 7.52 -5.59 -3.42
N PHE A 207 8.75 -5.09 -3.49
CA PHE A 207 9.25 -4.06 -2.57
C PHE A 207 8.33 -2.84 -2.55
N VAL A 208 7.92 -2.42 -1.35
CA VAL A 208 6.94 -1.33 -1.16
C VAL A 208 7.65 0.01 -1.04
N ASN A 209 7.33 0.93 -1.96
CA ASN A 209 7.89 2.28 -1.97
C ASN A 209 6.97 3.23 -1.18
N VAL A 210 7.49 3.76 -0.08
CA VAL A 210 6.80 4.77 0.74
C VAL A 210 7.31 6.15 0.33
N GLY A 211 6.45 7.02 -0.21
CA GLY A 211 6.85 8.32 -0.74
C GLY A 211 7.23 9.33 0.34
N GLU A 212 8.48 9.81 0.35
CA GLU A 212 9.06 10.68 1.39
C GLU A 212 8.80 12.19 1.24
N ARG A 213 8.25 12.66 0.13
CA ARG A 213 8.29 14.10 -0.25
C ARG A 213 7.22 14.95 0.42
N THR A 214 6.20 14.34 1.00
CA THR A 214 5.12 14.97 1.77
C THR A 214 5.56 15.22 3.22
N ASN A 215 6.77 15.74 3.37
CA ASN A 215 7.45 15.91 4.65
C ASN A 215 7.98 17.35 4.79
N VAL A 216 7.44 18.11 5.75
CA VAL A 216 7.80 19.51 5.99
C VAL A 216 9.28 19.67 6.36
N THR A 217 9.85 18.71 7.10
CA THR A 217 11.27 18.75 7.47
C THR A 217 12.17 18.36 6.30
N GLY A 218 11.80 17.32 5.54
CA GLY A 218 12.60 16.70 4.49
C GLY A 218 12.50 17.34 3.10
N SER A 219 11.40 18.02 2.78
CA SER A 219 11.09 18.52 1.43
C SER A 219 10.93 20.03 1.40
N ALA A 220 11.91 20.73 0.82
CA ALA A 220 11.89 22.20 0.74
C ALA A 220 10.67 22.74 -0.03
N ARG A 221 10.26 22.04 -1.12
CA ARG A 221 9.07 22.40 -1.89
C ARG A 221 7.80 22.24 -1.05
N PHE A 222 7.63 21.10 -0.39
CA PHE A 222 6.44 20.84 0.41
C PHE A 222 6.34 21.81 1.60
N ARG A 223 7.44 22.05 2.31
CA ARG A 223 7.52 23.05 3.38
C ARG A 223 7.05 24.44 2.91
N GLY A 224 7.53 24.90 1.76
CA GLY A 224 7.10 26.19 1.20
C GLY A 224 5.60 26.25 0.99
N LEU A 225 5.02 25.22 0.37
CA LEU A 225 3.57 25.15 0.10
C LEU A 225 2.72 25.13 1.37
N ILE A 226 3.15 24.40 2.41
CA ILE A 226 2.45 24.35 3.70
C ILE A 226 2.50 25.72 4.41
N HIS A 227 3.66 26.40 4.43
CA HIS A 227 3.78 27.74 5.01
C HIS A 227 2.97 28.80 4.27
N GLU A 228 2.89 28.70 2.95
CA GLU A 228 2.12 29.60 2.09
C GLU A 228 0.62 29.32 2.14
N GLY A 229 0.20 28.17 2.72
CA GLY A 229 -1.19 27.73 2.75
C GLY A 229 -1.72 27.20 1.42
N ASP A 230 -0.84 26.94 0.45
CA ASP A 230 -1.19 26.37 -0.86
C ASP A 230 -1.32 24.84 -0.76
N LEU A 231 -2.36 24.40 -0.04
CA LEU A 231 -2.61 22.98 0.18
C LEU A 231 -3.01 22.25 -1.11
N GLY A 232 -3.59 22.93 -2.10
CA GLY A 232 -3.93 22.34 -3.39
C GLY A 232 -2.69 21.87 -4.14
N THR A 233 -1.68 22.73 -4.27
CA THR A 233 -0.39 22.35 -4.86
C THR A 233 0.39 21.37 -3.95
N ALA A 234 0.14 21.37 -2.64
CA ALA A 234 0.72 20.37 -1.75
C ALA A 234 0.15 18.96 -1.98
N VAL A 235 -1.14 18.82 -2.34
CA VAL A 235 -1.75 17.54 -2.74
C VAL A 235 -1.12 17.03 -4.05
N GLU A 236 -0.81 17.93 -4.98
CA GLU A 236 -0.10 17.59 -6.21
C GLU A 236 1.28 16.95 -5.93
N VAL A 237 1.96 17.32 -4.85
CA VAL A 237 3.21 16.63 -4.43
C VAL A 237 2.94 15.17 -4.07
N ALA A 238 1.85 14.86 -3.38
CA ALA A 238 1.45 13.47 -3.10
C ALA A 238 1.09 12.71 -4.38
N ARG A 239 0.29 13.33 -5.27
CA ARG A 239 -0.10 12.75 -6.56
C ARG A 239 1.12 12.37 -7.41
N GLN A 240 2.10 13.26 -7.51
CA GLN A 240 3.35 13.00 -8.22
C GLN A 240 4.13 11.80 -7.66
N GLN A 241 4.06 11.54 -6.36
CA GLN A 241 4.69 10.36 -5.76
C GLN A 241 3.94 9.09 -6.12
N VAL A 242 2.61 9.11 -6.04
CA VAL A 242 1.74 7.98 -6.38
C VAL A 242 1.86 7.62 -7.86
N ASP A 243 1.82 8.62 -8.75
CA ASP A 243 2.09 8.47 -10.19
C ASP A 243 3.52 7.98 -10.45
N GLY A 244 4.45 8.35 -9.58
CA GLY A 244 5.83 7.89 -9.56
C GLY A 244 6.03 6.49 -8.97
N GLY A 245 4.96 5.77 -8.64
CA GLY A 245 4.99 4.38 -8.15
C GLY A 245 5.10 4.22 -6.63
N ALA A 246 4.88 5.30 -5.85
CA ALA A 246 4.70 5.16 -4.41
C ALA A 246 3.39 4.39 -4.11
N GLN A 247 3.49 3.36 -3.29
CA GLN A 247 2.37 2.52 -2.87
C GLN A 247 1.82 2.95 -1.52
N ILE A 248 2.55 3.78 -0.77
CA ILE A 248 2.14 4.44 0.47
C ILE A 248 2.71 5.86 0.41
N ILE A 249 2.01 6.84 0.97
CA ILE A 249 2.52 8.20 1.13
C ILE A 249 2.87 8.48 2.59
N ASP A 250 4.09 8.93 2.88
CA ASP A 250 4.52 9.35 4.22
C ASP A 250 4.22 10.84 4.41
N VAL A 251 3.41 11.18 5.41
CA VAL A 251 2.97 12.56 5.65
C VAL A 251 3.51 13.03 7.00
N ASN A 252 4.42 14.01 6.95
CA ASN A 252 5.03 14.63 8.12
C ASN A 252 4.75 16.14 8.15
N MET A 253 4.15 16.60 9.24
CA MET A 253 3.83 18.02 9.49
C MET A 253 4.58 18.59 10.69
N ASP A 254 5.63 17.92 11.18
CA ASP A 254 6.40 18.38 12.32
C ASP A 254 7.29 19.58 11.95
N GLU A 255 7.01 20.72 12.58
CA GLU A 255 7.84 21.92 12.53
C GLU A 255 7.48 22.83 13.70
N GLY A 256 8.48 23.46 14.35
CA GLY A 256 8.26 24.22 15.58
C GLY A 256 7.38 25.48 15.44
N LEU A 257 7.22 26.01 14.24
CA LEU A 257 6.40 27.20 13.95
C LEU A 257 5.01 26.88 13.38
N LEU A 258 4.73 25.60 13.12
CA LEU A 258 3.49 25.14 12.52
C LEU A 258 2.55 24.57 13.60
N ASP A 259 1.26 24.87 13.51
CA ASP A 259 0.25 24.05 14.20
C ASP A 259 0.11 22.72 13.45
N SER A 260 0.99 21.78 13.78
CA SER A 260 1.08 20.49 13.08
C SER A 260 -0.18 19.66 13.20
N VAL A 261 -0.95 19.79 14.30
CA VAL A 261 -2.22 19.07 14.46
C VAL A 261 -3.24 19.61 13.47
N ALA A 262 -3.37 20.94 13.36
CA ALA A 262 -4.27 21.55 12.39
C ALA A 262 -3.82 21.33 10.94
N ALA A 263 -2.51 21.41 10.68
CA ALA A 263 -1.93 21.18 9.37
C ALA A 263 -2.13 19.74 8.89
N MET A 264 -1.88 18.74 9.75
CA MET A 264 -2.11 17.32 9.45
C MET A 264 -3.57 17.07 9.07
N ARG A 265 -4.52 17.56 9.88
CA ARG A 265 -5.97 17.41 9.60
C ARG A 265 -6.36 18.06 8.29
N SER A 266 -5.95 19.31 8.08
CA SER A 266 -6.34 20.08 6.90
C SER A 266 -5.80 19.44 5.62
N TYR A 267 -4.54 19.00 5.65
CA TYR A 267 -3.91 18.34 4.51
C TYR A 267 -4.55 16.99 4.21
N LEU A 268 -4.73 16.11 5.21
CA LEU A 268 -5.30 14.78 4.98
C LEU A 268 -6.76 14.82 4.54
N ASN A 269 -7.55 15.78 5.03
CA ASN A 269 -8.93 15.97 4.54
C ASN A 269 -8.96 16.36 3.06
N LEU A 270 -7.97 17.11 2.56
CA LEU A 270 -7.84 17.42 1.13
C LEU A 270 -7.32 16.23 0.34
N VAL A 271 -6.35 15.48 0.87
CA VAL A 271 -5.88 14.22 0.26
C VAL A 271 -7.03 13.23 0.09
N ALA A 272 -7.91 13.11 1.09
CA ALA A 272 -9.10 12.25 1.02
C ALA A 272 -10.10 12.67 -0.08
N ALA A 273 -10.07 13.94 -0.51
CA ALA A 273 -10.91 14.43 -1.59
C ALA A 273 -10.31 14.18 -3.00
N GLU A 274 -9.06 13.72 -3.08
CA GLU A 274 -8.36 13.43 -4.34
C GLU A 274 -8.26 11.90 -4.54
N PRO A 275 -9.09 11.27 -5.40
CA PRO A 275 -9.12 9.81 -5.57
C PRO A 275 -7.79 9.20 -5.99
N ASP A 276 -7.03 9.89 -6.85
CA ASP A 276 -5.75 9.38 -7.36
C ASP A 276 -4.70 9.24 -6.25
N VAL A 277 -4.80 10.06 -5.20
CA VAL A 277 -3.91 10.01 -4.03
C VAL A 277 -4.50 9.10 -2.96
N SER A 278 -5.77 9.28 -2.63
CA SER A 278 -6.43 8.54 -1.54
C SER A 278 -6.61 7.05 -1.82
N ARG A 279 -6.41 6.58 -3.07
CA ARG A 279 -6.40 5.14 -3.38
C ARG A 279 -5.32 4.37 -2.62
N VAL A 280 -4.16 4.98 -2.33
CA VAL A 280 -3.08 4.33 -1.57
C VAL A 280 -3.18 4.62 -0.06
N PRO A 281 -2.65 3.73 0.81
CA PRO A 281 -2.55 3.99 2.24
C PRO A 281 -1.65 5.19 2.57
N VAL A 282 -1.87 5.75 3.76
CA VAL A 282 -1.07 6.86 4.32
C VAL A 282 -0.26 6.36 5.52
N MET A 283 1.03 6.70 5.55
CA MET A 283 1.90 6.58 6.70
C MET A 283 1.95 7.94 7.41
N ILE A 284 1.42 8.01 8.63
CA ILE A 284 1.36 9.23 9.44
C ILE A 284 2.67 9.37 10.21
N ASP A 285 3.46 10.38 9.85
CA ASP A 285 4.78 10.61 10.43
C ASP A 285 4.79 11.80 11.39
N SER A 286 5.08 11.52 12.67
CA SER A 286 5.35 12.55 13.67
C SER A 286 6.07 11.99 14.89
N SER A 287 6.84 12.85 15.54
CA SER A 287 7.45 12.62 16.86
C SER A 287 6.47 12.82 18.04
N ARG A 288 5.27 13.36 17.78
CA ARG A 288 4.25 13.69 18.79
C ARG A 288 2.97 12.89 18.58
N TRP A 289 2.50 12.24 19.63
CA TRP A 289 1.31 11.41 19.60
C TRP A 289 0.06 12.19 19.15
N GLU A 290 -0.12 13.44 19.57
CA GLU A 290 -1.33 14.22 19.26
C GLU A 290 -1.48 14.50 17.76
N VAL A 291 -0.36 14.58 17.03
CA VAL A 291 -0.34 14.74 15.58
C VAL A 291 -0.65 13.42 14.89
N ILE A 292 -0.09 12.31 15.38
CA ILE A 292 -0.39 10.96 14.89
C ILE A 292 -1.89 10.66 15.02
N GLU A 293 -2.43 10.85 16.23
CA GLU A 293 -3.83 10.65 16.55
C GLU A 293 -4.74 11.52 15.67
N ALA A 294 -4.38 12.80 15.49
CA ALA A 294 -5.11 13.69 14.61
C ALA A 294 -5.09 13.24 13.15
N GLY A 295 -3.98 12.67 12.68
CA GLY A 295 -3.86 12.12 11.33
C GLY A 295 -4.69 10.86 11.15
N LEU A 296 -4.58 9.89 12.07
CA LEU A 296 -5.36 8.64 12.04
C LEU A 296 -6.87 8.87 12.03
N ARG A 297 -7.34 9.90 12.76
CA ARG A 297 -8.76 10.32 12.77
C ARG A 297 -9.25 10.90 11.45
N CYS A 298 -8.36 11.20 10.50
CA CYS A 298 -8.69 11.61 9.14
C CYS A 298 -8.62 10.45 8.13
N LEU A 299 -8.10 9.28 8.53
CA LEU A 299 -7.90 8.15 7.61
C LEU A 299 -9.09 7.20 7.63
N GLN A 300 -9.79 7.17 6.50
CA GLN A 300 -10.83 6.19 6.21
C GLN A 300 -10.29 4.75 6.14
N GLY A 301 -9.13 4.59 5.50
CA GLY A 301 -8.45 3.31 5.33
C GLY A 301 -7.63 2.89 6.56
N LYS A 302 -6.98 1.73 6.44
CA LYS A 302 -5.95 1.27 7.38
C LYS A 302 -4.58 1.80 6.94
N GLY A 303 -4.13 2.84 7.63
CA GLY A 303 -2.81 3.45 7.46
C GLY A 303 -1.72 2.83 8.33
N VAL A 304 -0.58 3.52 8.36
CA VAL A 304 0.60 3.13 9.16
C VAL A 304 0.99 4.29 10.09
N VAL A 305 1.35 3.99 11.33
CA VAL A 305 1.93 4.95 12.26
C VAL A 305 3.46 4.94 12.15
N ASN A 306 4.06 6.08 11.86
CA ASN A 306 5.50 6.31 11.83
C ASN A 306 5.87 7.39 12.87
N SER A 307 6.35 7.04 14.04
CA SER A 307 6.65 5.71 14.56
C SER A 307 6.46 5.69 16.07
N ILE A 308 6.54 4.51 16.68
CA ILE A 308 6.56 4.32 18.13
C ILE A 308 7.92 3.74 18.55
N SER A 309 8.29 3.93 19.81
CA SER A 309 9.57 3.45 20.35
C SER A 309 9.54 3.35 21.87
N LEU A 310 10.54 2.69 22.45
CA LEU A 310 10.71 2.54 23.90
C LEU A 310 11.41 3.74 24.56
N LYS A 311 11.65 4.84 23.82
CA LYS A 311 12.42 6.02 24.29
C LYS A 311 11.84 6.66 25.56
N GLU A 312 10.52 6.61 25.73
CA GLU A 312 9.78 7.15 26.89
C GLU A 312 9.40 6.06 27.92
N GLY A 313 9.98 4.87 27.77
CA GLY A 313 9.70 3.71 28.61
C GLY A 313 8.52 2.86 28.12
N GLU A 314 8.36 1.70 28.76
CA GLU A 314 7.38 0.71 28.32
C GLU A 314 5.92 1.09 28.61
N GLU A 315 5.66 1.89 29.63
CA GLU A 315 4.28 2.30 29.97
C GLU A 315 3.68 3.16 28.86
N GLU A 316 4.42 4.16 28.39
CA GLU A 316 3.98 5.02 27.30
C GLU A 316 3.93 4.26 25.97
N PHE A 317 4.90 3.36 25.72
CA PHE A 317 4.86 2.48 24.56
C PHE A 317 3.59 1.61 24.53
N ARG A 318 3.18 1.03 25.67
CA ARG A 318 1.94 0.25 25.78
C ARG A 318 0.71 1.11 25.51
N ARG A 319 0.63 2.29 26.14
CA ARG A 319 -0.49 3.22 25.96
C ARG A 319 -0.66 3.59 24.49
N ILE A 320 0.42 4.02 23.83
CA ILE A 320 0.42 4.37 22.41
C ILE A 320 0.03 3.17 21.56
N ALA A 321 0.62 1.99 21.79
CA ALA A 321 0.32 0.80 20.99
C ALA A 321 -1.16 0.37 21.08
N GLN A 322 -1.77 0.49 22.26
CA GLN A 322 -3.21 0.23 22.45
C GLN A 322 -4.06 1.21 21.63
N GLU A 323 -3.72 2.49 21.64
CA GLU A 323 -4.42 3.50 20.84
C GLU A 323 -4.26 3.28 19.34
N VAL A 324 -3.05 2.94 18.86
CA VAL A 324 -2.81 2.58 17.47
C VAL A 324 -3.68 1.39 17.05
N ARG A 325 -3.83 0.40 17.93
CA ARG A 325 -4.69 -0.75 17.71
C ARG A 325 -6.17 -0.37 17.66
N ALA A 326 -6.64 0.46 18.58
CA ALA A 326 -8.02 0.94 18.63
C ALA A 326 -8.39 1.78 17.41
N LEU A 327 -7.45 2.57 16.87
CA LEU A 327 -7.63 3.36 15.64
C LEU A 327 -7.45 2.55 14.35
N GLY A 328 -7.05 1.27 14.48
CA GLY A 328 -6.98 0.33 13.37
C GLY A 328 -5.85 0.58 12.38
N ALA A 329 -4.64 0.88 12.87
CA ALA A 329 -3.45 1.11 12.04
C ALA A 329 -2.36 0.06 12.26
N ALA A 330 -1.50 -0.13 11.26
CA ALA A 330 -0.22 -0.80 11.42
C ALA A 330 0.81 0.14 12.04
N VAL A 331 1.95 -0.37 12.50
CA VAL A 331 2.90 0.42 13.27
C VAL A 331 4.35 0.19 12.88
N VAL A 332 5.09 1.30 12.68
CA VAL A 332 6.55 1.31 12.60
C VAL A 332 7.12 1.39 14.01
N VAL A 333 7.94 0.41 14.38
CA VAL A 333 8.64 0.33 15.67
C VAL A 333 10.11 0.63 15.43
N MET A 334 10.55 1.79 15.90
CA MET A 334 11.95 2.21 15.80
C MET A 334 12.80 1.47 16.83
N ALA A 335 14.03 1.11 16.45
CA ALA A 335 15.04 0.58 17.35
C ALA A 335 15.62 1.70 18.25
N PHE A 336 14.78 2.28 19.12
CA PHE A 336 15.11 3.36 20.04
C PHE A 336 14.47 3.04 21.40
N ASP A 337 15.29 2.97 22.45
CA ASP A 337 14.88 2.78 23.83
C ASP A 337 15.38 3.91 24.75
N GLU A 338 15.25 3.74 26.06
CA GLU A 338 15.66 4.72 27.08
C GLU A 338 17.17 5.03 27.06
N GLU A 339 17.99 4.17 26.45
CA GLU A 339 19.44 4.34 26.30
C GLU A 339 19.82 5.08 25.00
N GLY A 340 18.86 5.37 24.13
CA GLY A 340 19.11 6.04 22.85
C GLY A 340 18.78 5.18 21.64
N GLN A 341 19.17 5.68 20.46
CA GLN A 341 19.01 4.95 19.21
C GLN A 341 20.01 3.78 19.15
N ALA A 342 19.52 2.60 18.77
CA ALA A 342 20.35 1.41 18.63
C ALA A 342 21.13 1.44 17.31
N ASP A 343 22.45 1.31 17.41
CA ASP A 343 23.44 1.52 16.35
C ASP A 343 24.21 0.25 15.94
N THR A 344 24.23 -0.77 16.82
CA THR A 344 24.83 -2.09 16.56
C THR A 344 23.77 -3.17 16.36
N VAL A 345 24.12 -4.26 15.67
CA VAL A 345 23.22 -5.42 15.46
C VAL A 345 22.63 -5.93 16.78
N VAL A 346 23.47 -6.07 17.82
CA VAL A 346 23.06 -6.61 19.12
C VAL A 346 22.05 -5.69 19.80
N ARG A 347 22.31 -4.37 19.83
CA ARG A 347 21.39 -3.38 20.41
C ARG A 347 20.09 -3.32 19.62
N ARG A 348 20.15 -3.30 18.29
CA ARG A 348 18.94 -3.25 17.43
C ARG A 348 18.02 -4.43 17.71
N LEU A 349 18.56 -5.64 17.73
CA LEU A 349 17.79 -6.84 18.04
C LEU A 349 17.21 -6.81 19.46
N ALA A 350 18.01 -6.43 20.46
CA ALA A 350 17.55 -6.38 21.85
C ALA A 350 16.36 -5.42 22.05
N VAL A 351 16.42 -4.23 21.44
CA VAL A 351 15.33 -3.23 21.52
C VAL A 351 14.08 -3.73 20.79
N LEU A 352 14.24 -4.22 19.56
CA LEU A 352 13.10 -4.65 18.74
C LEU A 352 12.46 -5.95 19.27
N GLU A 353 13.23 -6.87 19.83
CA GLU A 353 12.72 -8.07 20.50
C GLU A 353 11.91 -7.71 21.75
N ARG A 354 12.41 -6.76 22.56
CA ARG A 354 11.69 -6.23 23.72
C ARG A 354 10.36 -5.58 23.30
N ALA A 355 10.39 -4.72 22.28
CA ALA A 355 9.20 -4.07 21.76
C ALA A 355 8.19 -5.09 21.19
N HIS A 356 8.66 -6.08 20.42
CA HIS A 356 7.82 -7.16 19.89
C HIS A 356 7.15 -7.97 21.00
N ARG A 357 7.88 -8.35 22.05
CA ARG A 357 7.32 -9.06 23.21
C ARG A 357 6.17 -8.26 23.84
N ILE A 358 6.36 -6.96 24.05
CA ILE A 358 5.31 -6.10 24.60
C ILE A 358 4.10 -6.05 23.66
N LEU A 359 4.31 -5.80 22.37
CA LEU A 359 3.22 -5.71 21.39
C LEU A 359 2.45 -7.03 21.28
N VAL A 360 3.14 -8.15 21.12
CA VAL A 360 2.53 -9.43 20.77
C VAL A 360 2.09 -10.20 22.00
N ASP A 361 2.97 -10.38 22.98
CA ASP A 361 2.71 -11.27 24.11
C ASP A 361 1.86 -10.60 25.20
N GLU A 362 2.00 -9.27 25.37
CA GLU A 362 1.26 -8.53 26.41
C GLU A 362 -0.01 -7.87 25.86
N LEU A 363 0.04 -7.29 24.65
CA LEU A 363 -1.08 -6.53 24.07
C LEU A 363 -1.86 -7.29 22.98
N GLY A 364 -1.37 -8.44 22.52
CA GLY A 364 -2.04 -9.20 21.45
C GLY A 364 -2.10 -8.45 20.12
N PHE A 365 -1.14 -7.55 19.86
CA PHE A 365 -1.02 -6.81 18.61
C PHE A 365 -0.70 -7.81 17.47
N PRO A 366 -1.36 -7.73 16.29
CA PRO A 366 -1.08 -8.67 15.21
C PRO A 366 0.35 -8.53 14.71
N ARG A 367 1.02 -9.68 14.57
CA ARG A 367 2.44 -9.73 14.14
C ARG A 367 2.63 -9.16 12.76
N GLU A 368 1.66 -9.39 11.87
CA GLU A 368 1.65 -8.87 10.51
C GLU A 368 1.46 -7.35 10.42
N ASP A 369 1.05 -6.67 11.50
CA ASP A 369 0.89 -5.22 11.54
C ASP A 369 2.11 -4.50 12.13
N ILE A 370 3.18 -5.23 12.47
CA ILE A 370 4.43 -4.70 13.00
C ILE A 370 5.44 -4.52 11.86
N ILE A 371 5.96 -3.31 11.72
CA ILE A 371 7.03 -2.94 10.80
C ILE A 371 8.22 -2.48 11.63
N PHE A 372 9.34 -3.17 11.59
CA PHE A 372 10.55 -2.75 12.29
C PHE A 372 11.32 -1.70 11.49
N ASP A 373 11.78 -0.64 12.15
CA ASP A 373 12.81 0.25 11.64
C ASP A 373 14.10 0.09 12.48
N PRO A 374 15.11 -0.64 11.98
CA PRO A 374 16.40 -0.80 12.66
C PRO A 374 17.25 0.48 12.73
N ASN A 375 16.75 1.63 12.28
CA ASN A 375 17.44 2.90 12.08
C ASN A 375 18.47 2.84 10.93
N VAL A 376 18.11 3.43 9.80
CA VAL A 376 19.08 3.75 8.74
C VAL A 376 19.87 5.00 9.17
N PHE A 377 21.16 4.84 9.44
CA PHE A 377 22.06 5.94 9.81
C PHE A 377 22.90 6.44 8.65
N ALA A 378 23.39 7.68 8.78
CA ALA A 378 24.35 8.26 7.86
C ALA A 378 25.70 7.52 7.91
N ILE A 379 26.21 7.17 6.73
CA ILE A 379 27.55 6.59 6.56
C ILE A 379 28.46 7.59 5.82
N ALA A 380 29.73 7.22 5.63
CA ALA A 380 30.73 8.10 5.00
C ALA A 380 30.85 9.47 5.71
N THR A 381 30.72 9.48 7.04
CA THR A 381 30.77 10.69 7.88
C THR A 381 32.19 11.07 8.27
N GLY A 382 33.18 10.18 8.03
CA GLY A 382 34.56 10.33 8.51
C GLY A 382 34.78 9.88 9.96
N ILE A 383 33.80 9.20 10.55
CA ILE A 383 33.85 8.62 11.90
C ILE A 383 33.87 7.10 11.75
N ASP A 384 34.91 6.44 12.26
CA ASP A 384 35.15 5.00 12.11
C ASP A 384 33.96 4.16 12.63
N GLU A 385 33.34 4.60 13.72
CA GLU A 385 32.17 3.93 14.31
C GLU A 385 30.97 3.88 13.35
N HIS A 386 30.87 4.82 12.41
CA HIS A 386 29.74 4.93 11.49
C HIS A 386 29.92 4.06 10.23
N GLU A 387 31.12 3.52 9.97
CA GLU A 387 31.41 2.75 8.75
C GLU A 387 30.59 1.48 8.65
N ARG A 388 30.24 0.87 9.79
CA ARG A 388 29.51 -0.39 9.84
C ARG A 388 28.00 -0.25 9.81
N TYR A 389 27.44 0.96 9.92
CA TYR A 389 25.99 1.11 10.11
C TYR A 389 25.13 0.49 9.01
N ALA A 390 25.58 0.54 7.74
CA ALA A 390 24.88 -0.07 6.62
C ALA A 390 24.95 -1.61 6.65
N ILE A 391 26.14 -2.17 6.93
CA ILE A 391 26.34 -3.62 7.09
C ILE A 391 25.46 -4.14 8.22
N ASP A 392 25.55 -3.49 9.37
CA ASP A 392 24.83 -3.88 10.57
C ASP A 392 23.31 -3.74 10.36
N PHE A 393 22.85 -2.82 9.51
CA PHE A 393 21.42 -2.71 9.17
C PHE A 393 20.99 -3.93 8.35
N ILE A 394 21.72 -4.25 7.27
CA ILE A 394 21.43 -5.39 6.40
C ILE A 394 21.47 -6.72 7.18
N GLU A 395 22.46 -6.90 8.07
CA GLU A 395 22.53 -8.08 8.94
C GLU A 395 21.36 -8.14 9.92
N THR A 396 20.97 -7.01 10.51
CA THR A 396 19.81 -6.94 11.41
C THR A 396 18.53 -7.30 10.68
N THR A 397 18.33 -6.79 9.46
CA THR A 397 17.17 -7.11 8.62
C THR A 397 17.01 -8.61 8.44
N GLY A 398 18.06 -9.32 8.00
CA GLY A 398 18.00 -10.78 7.83
C GLY A 398 17.62 -11.51 9.12
N ARG A 399 18.22 -11.12 10.25
CA ARG A 399 17.91 -11.71 11.55
C ARG A 399 16.49 -11.43 12.02
N LEU A 400 15.96 -10.22 11.77
CA LEU A 400 14.57 -9.90 12.11
C LEU A 400 13.58 -10.76 11.33
N LYS A 401 13.84 -11.01 10.03
CA LYS A 401 12.99 -11.89 9.22
C LYS A 401 13.03 -13.35 9.70
N ASP A 402 14.16 -13.81 10.21
CA ASP A 402 14.29 -15.15 10.80
C ASP A 402 13.58 -15.26 12.16
N LEU A 403 13.70 -14.24 13.01
CA LEU A 403 13.18 -14.24 14.39
C LEU A 403 11.67 -13.93 14.46
N PHE A 404 11.20 -13.04 13.60
CA PHE A 404 9.85 -12.48 13.65
C PHE A 404 9.13 -12.70 12.32
N PRO A 405 8.66 -13.93 12.05
CA PRO A 405 7.90 -14.19 10.84
C PRO A 405 6.65 -13.30 10.79
N HIS A 406 6.28 -12.87 9.59
CA HIS A 406 5.18 -11.94 9.27
C HIS A 406 5.42 -10.47 9.59
N ALA A 407 6.35 -10.12 10.50
CA ALA A 407 6.75 -8.73 10.67
C ALA A 407 7.50 -8.24 9.42
N LEU A 408 7.33 -6.96 9.11
CA LEU A 408 8.02 -6.31 8.00
C LEU A 408 9.23 -5.51 8.49
N VAL A 409 10.13 -5.16 7.59
CA VAL A 409 11.28 -4.27 7.86
C VAL A 409 11.23 -3.07 6.91
N SER A 410 11.38 -1.88 7.50
CA SER A 410 11.43 -0.57 6.82
C SER A 410 12.67 0.23 7.21
N GLY A 411 12.84 1.40 6.60
CA GLY A 411 13.85 2.37 6.97
C GLY A 411 13.78 3.66 6.14
N GLY A 412 14.16 4.78 6.77
CA GLY A 412 14.33 6.07 6.11
C GLY A 412 15.59 6.14 5.25
N LEU A 413 15.48 5.83 3.95
CA LEU A 413 16.64 5.64 3.07
C LEU A 413 17.48 6.92 2.89
N SER A 414 16.81 8.07 2.86
CA SER A 414 17.47 9.37 2.70
C SER A 414 18.54 9.66 3.76
N ASN A 415 18.40 9.09 4.97
CA ASN A 415 19.34 9.25 6.08
C ASN A 415 20.72 8.64 5.77
N LEU A 416 20.78 7.53 5.04
CA LEU A 416 22.01 6.85 4.64
C LEU A 416 23.02 7.80 3.98
N SER A 417 22.47 8.66 3.12
CA SER A 417 23.21 9.52 2.19
C SER A 417 23.42 10.95 2.70
N PHE A 418 23.17 11.21 3.99
CA PHE A 418 23.15 12.57 4.55
C PHE A 418 24.47 13.32 4.33
N SER A 419 25.60 12.62 4.40
CA SER A 419 26.95 13.15 4.16
C SER A 419 27.13 13.75 2.76
N PHE A 420 26.29 13.35 1.79
CA PHE A 420 26.37 13.80 0.39
C PHE A 420 25.15 14.62 -0.05
N ARG A 421 24.50 15.36 0.86
CA ARG A 421 23.35 16.23 0.57
C ARG A 421 23.52 17.14 -0.67
N GLY A 422 24.74 17.58 -0.95
CA GLY A 422 25.06 18.43 -2.09
C GLY A 422 25.30 17.69 -3.43
N SER A 423 25.22 16.37 -3.48
CA SER A 423 25.49 15.58 -4.70
C SER A 423 24.35 14.58 -4.96
N PRO A 424 23.27 15.00 -5.65
CA PRO A 424 22.12 14.15 -5.93
C PRO A 424 22.51 12.81 -6.58
N ALA A 425 23.38 12.84 -7.60
CA ALA A 425 23.83 11.64 -8.30
C ALA A 425 24.48 10.59 -7.38
N VAL A 426 25.29 11.03 -6.41
CA VAL A 426 25.91 10.11 -5.43
C VAL A 426 24.86 9.57 -4.47
N ARG A 427 23.93 10.40 -3.98
CA ARG A 427 22.87 9.95 -3.08
C ARG A 427 21.99 8.90 -3.73
N GLU A 428 21.55 9.16 -4.95
CA GLU A 428 20.72 8.26 -5.75
C GLU A 428 21.42 6.91 -6.01
N ALA A 429 22.73 6.94 -6.31
CA ALA A 429 23.53 5.72 -6.44
C ALA A 429 23.65 4.94 -5.12
N MET A 430 23.87 5.64 -3.99
CA MET A 430 23.90 5.02 -2.66
C MET A 430 22.56 4.36 -2.31
N HIS A 431 21.46 5.03 -2.61
CA HIS A 431 20.09 4.53 -2.36
C HIS A 431 19.82 3.25 -3.13
N SER A 432 20.07 3.25 -4.44
CA SER A 432 19.84 2.08 -5.30
C SER A 432 20.72 0.89 -4.91
N ALA A 433 22.00 1.12 -4.63
CA ALA A 433 22.92 0.07 -4.18
C ALA A 433 22.55 -0.50 -2.80
N PHE A 434 22.18 0.36 -1.84
CA PHE A 434 21.74 -0.10 -0.53
C PHE A 434 20.46 -0.94 -0.61
N LEU A 435 19.44 -0.46 -1.34
CA LEU A 435 18.19 -1.18 -1.51
C LEU A 435 18.41 -2.55 -2.18
N TYR A 436 19.26 -2.63 -3.21
CA TYR A 436 19.58 -3.89 -3.88
C TYR A 436 20.05 -4.98 -2.91
N HIS A 437 20.86 -4.62 -1.90
CA HIS A 437 21.34 -5.58 -0.89
C HIS A 437 20.39 -5.76 0.28
N ALA A 438 19.75 -4.68 0.75
CA ALA A 438 18.81 -4.73 1.86
C ALA A 438 17.57 -5.56 1.51
N ILE A 439 17.05 -5.45 0.27
CA ILE A 439 15.91 -6.25 -0.22
C ILE A 439 16.30 -7.73 -0.28
N LYS A 440 17.51 -8.06 -0.71
CA LYS A 440 18.00 -9.45 -0.69
C LYS A 440 18.13 -10.03 0.72
N ALA A 441 18.41 -9.18 1.70
CA ALA A 441 18.41 -9.56 3.11
C ALA A 441 17.00 -9.62 3.71
N GLY A 442 15.96 -9.20 2.98
CA GLY A 442 14.55 -9.31 3.37
C GLY A 442 13.89 -7.99 3.80
N MET A 443 14.43 -6.84 3.40
CA MET A 443 13.77 -5.54 3.59
C MET A 443 12.50 -5.47 2.72
N ASP A 444 11.34 -5.19 3.33
CA ASP A 444 10.04 -5.27 2.66
C ASP A 444 9.60 -3.93 2.07
N MET A 445 10.00 -2.82 2.71
CA MET A 445 9.61 -1.46 2.30
C MET A 445 10.67 -0.43 2.68
N ALA A 446 10.61 0.78 2.11
CA ALA A 446 11.41 1.90 2.60
C ALA A 446 10.74 3.26 2.31
N ILE A 447 11.08 4.25 3.13
CA ILE A 447 10.72 5.66 2.91
C ILE A 447 11.74 6.25 1.95
N VAL A 448 11.29 6.54 0.73
CA VAL A 448 12.14 6.86 -0.43
C VAL A 448 11.53 7.94 -1.31
N ASN A 449 12.38 8.62 -2.07
CA ASN A 449 11.95 9.37 -3.24
C ASN A 449 11.77 8.41 -4.43
N ALA A 450 10.60 7.77 -4.52
CA ALA A 450 10.29 6.70 -5.48
C ALA A 450 10.69 7.04 -6.93
N GLY A 451 10.53 8.29 -7.35
CA GLY A 451 10.84 8.74 -8.71
C GLY A 451 12.31 8.98 -9.02
N ALA A 452 13.22 8.92 -8.04
CA ALA A 452 14.63 9.31 -8.19
C ALA A 452 15.63 8.13 -8.03
N LEU A 453 15.15 6.89 -7.96
CA LEU A 453 16.03 5.73 -7.86
C LEU A 453 16.56 5.35 -9.27
N PRO A 454 17.88 5.29 -9.50
CA PRO A 454 18.47 4.78 -10.73
C PRO A 454 18.53 3.26 -10.74
N VAL A 455 18.60 2.64 -11.92
CA VAL A 455 18.75 1.18 -12.05
C VAL A 455 20.15 0.81 -11.58
N TYR A 456 20.26 -0.21 -10.72
CA TYR A 456 21.52 -0.58 -10.08
C TYR A 456 22.66 -0.88 -11.08
N ASP A 457 22.32 -1.50 -12.21
CA ASP A 457 23.30 -1.84 -13.26
C ASP A 457 23.74 -0.67 -14.14
N GLU A 458 22.97 0.42 -14.14
CA GLU A 458 23.26 1.61 -14.94
C GLU A 458 24.04 2.66 -14.16
N ILE A 459 24.22 2.46 -12.84
CA ILE A 459 25.14 3.26 -12.05
C ILE A 459 26.55 3.11 -12.65
N PRO A 460 27.25 4.21 -13.00
CA PRO A 460 28.59 4.16 -13.57
C PRO A 460 29.52 3.24 -12.75
N PRO A 461 30.27 2.31 -13.37
CA PRO A 461 31.02 1.27 -12.65
C PRO A 461 31.92 1.81 -11.54
N ASP A 462 32.65 2.91 -11.79
CA ASP A 462 33.54 3.53 -10.81
C ASP A 462 32.78 4.12 -9.61
N LEU A 463 31.60 4.71 -9.86
CA LEU A 463 30.74 5.24 -8.80
C LEU A 463 30.10 4.10 -8.01
N ARG A 464 29.59 3.08 -8.70
CA ARG A 464 29.00 1.89 -8.07
C ARG A 464 30.01 1.19 -7.17
N GLU A 465 31.24 0.97 -7.64
CA GLU A 465 32.29 0.36 -6.83
C GLU A 465 32.63 1.22 -5.59
N ALA A 466 32.75 2.55 -5.74
CA ALA A 466 33.02 3.43 -4.61
C ALA A 466 31.87 3.47 -3.58
N VAL A 467 30.62 3.40 -4.06
CA VAL A 467 29.44 3.29 -3.19
C VAL A 467 29.45 1.96 -2.44
N GLU A 468 29.71 0.84 -3.13
CA GLU A 468 29.83 -0.49 -2.54
C GLU A 468 30.97 -0.57 -1.50
N ASP A 469 32.11 0.07 -1.79
CA ASP A 469 33.24 0.17 -0.87
C ASP A 469 32.82 0.84 0.45
N VAL A 470 31.98 1.88 0.36
CA VAL A 470 31.44 2.60 1.52
C VAL A 470 30.35 1.80 2.24
N LEU A 471 29.40 1.20 1.51
CA LEU A 471 28.30 0.42 2.10
C LEU A 471 28.81 -0.79 2.90
N PHE A 472 29.90 -1.41 2.46
CA PHE A 472 30.43 -2.63 3.04
C PHE A 472 31.78 -2.44 3.75
N ALA A 473 32.21 -1.20 3.99
CA ALA A 473 33.48 -0.88 4.62
C ALA A 473 34.65 -1.73 4.07
N ARG A 474 34.71 -1.91 2.74
CA ARG A 474 35.66 -2.85 2.09
C ARG A 474 37.11 -2.38 2.18
N ARG A 475 37.30 -1.08 2.39
CA ARG A 475 38.60 -0.42 2.38
C ARG A 475 38.60 0.81 3.32
N PRO A 476 39.73 1.12 3.96
CA PRO A 476 39.83 2.26 4.89
C PRO A 476 39.63 3.63 4.23
N ASP A 477 39.98 3.79 2.96
CA ASP A 477 39.86 5.07 2.22
C ASP A 477 38.57 5.16 1.39
N ALA A 478 37.54 4.34 1.70
CA ALA A 478 36.27 4.31 0.96
C ALA A 478 35.57 5.68 0.96
N THR A 479 35.48 6.31 2.13
CA THR A 479 34.87 7.64 2.30
C THR A 479 35.61 8.69 1.47
N GLU A 480 36.94 8.72 1.53
CA GLU A 480 37.75 9.67 0.75
C GLU A 480 37.61 9.46 -0.76
N ARG A 481 37.53 8.20 -1.21
CA ARG A 481 37.32 7.85 -2.62
C ARG A 481 35.95 8.35 -3.10
N LEU A 482 34.88 8.10 -2.35
CA LEU A 482 33.53 8.52 -2.74
C LEU A 482 33.40 10.05 -2.72
N THR A 483 33.98 10.73 -1.73
CA THR A 483 34.01 12.19 -1.66
C THR A 483 34.71 12.82 -2.87
N ARG A 484 35.86 12.29 -3.30
CA ARG A 484 36.54 12.77 -4.51
C ARG A 484 35.70 12.61 -5.77
N ILE A 485 34.95 11.50 -5.87
CA ILE A 485 34.02 11.28 -6.99
C ILE A 485 32.86 12.29 -6.92
N ALA A 486 32.31 12.53 -5.72
CA ALA A 486 31.24 13.50 -5.51
C ALA A 486 31.67 14.92 -5.93
N GLU A 487 32.86 15.37 -5.53
CA GLU A 487 33.43 16.67 -5.92
C GLU A 487 33.62 16.78 -7.44
N ALA A 488 34.13 15.72 -8.08
CA ALA A 488 34.30 15.67 -9.53
C ALA A 488 32.96 15.74 -10.28
N LEU A 489 31.89 15.16 -9.72
CA LEU A 489 30.54 15.19 -10.29
C LEU A 489 29.87 16.55 -10.07
N GLN A 490 30.01 17.18 -8.91
CA GLN A 490 29.52 18.55 -8.67
C GLN A 490 30.12 19.57 -9.65
N GLY A 491 31.40 19.41 -10.00
CA GLY A 491 32.06 20.22 -11.03
C GLY A 491 31.47 20.04 -12.44
N ARG A 492 30.80 18.91 -12.70
CA ARG A 492 30.13 18.60 -13.97
C ARG A 492 28.65 18.99 -13.98
N GLU A 493 27.96 19.02 -12.84
CA GLU A 493 26.54 19.43 -12.75
C GLU A 493 26.32 20.89 -13.19
N ASN A 494 27.32 21.78 -13.03
CA ASN A 494 27.30 23.14 -13.61
C ASN A 494 27.39 23.17 -15.15
N ARG A 495 27.55 22.01 -15.79
CA ARG A 495 27.44 21.78 -17.23
C ARG A 495 26.39 20.71 -17.49
N LYS A 496 25.14 20.90 -17.06
CA LYS A 496 24.01 20.13 -17.59
C LYS A 496 23.80 20.50 -19.06
N GLN A 497 24.62 19.91 -19.92
CA GLN A 497 24.19 19.51 -21.24
C GLN A 497 23.63 18.10 -21.03
N GLU A 498 22.34 17.89 -21.30
CA GLU A 498 21.78 16.54 -21.35
C GLU A 498 22.73 15.68 -22.18
N ASP A 499 23.25 14.61 -21.58
CA ASP A 499 24.15 13.71 -22.28
C ASP A 499 23.31 12.91 -23.29
N ARG A 500 23.04 13.54 -24.43
CA ARG A 500 22.29 12.98 -25.55
C ARG A 500 23.15 12.02 -26.38
N ALA A 501 24.27 11.51 -25.84
CA ALA A 501 25.13 10.56 -26.53
C ALA A 501 24.37 9.31 -27.00
N TRP A 502 23.40 8.84 -26.22
CA TRP A 502 22.52 7.72 -26.57
C TRP A 502 21.66 7.99 -27.82
N ARG A 503 21.35 9.25 -28.16
CA ARG A 503 20.64 9.61 -29.39
C ARG A 503 21.43 9.23 -30.65
N GLY A 504 22.74 9.07 -30.55
CA GLY A 504 23.60 8.60 -31.64
C GLY A 504 23.53 7.09 -31.89
N ALA A 505 22.88 6.32 -31.02
CA ALA A 505 22.76 4.86 -31.15
C ALA A 505 21.72 4.44 -32.20
N PRO A 506 21.76 3.19 -32.69
CA PRO A 506 20.71 2.62 -33.54
C PRO A 506 19.33 2.69 -32.87
N VAL A 507 18.26 2.85 -33.65
CA VAL A 507 16.89 3.06 -33.14
C VAL A 507 16.44 2.02 -32.12
N ARG A 508 16.82 0.75 -32.28
CA ARG A 508 16.51 -0.31 -31.32
C ARG A 508 17.13 -0.09 -29.95
N GLU A 509 18.39 0.37 -29.92
CA GLU A 509 19.11 0.69 -28.69
C GLU A 509 18.53 1.96 -28.05
N ARG A 510 18.11 2.94 -28.85
CA ARG A 510 17.43 4.15 -28.37
C ARG A 510 16.09 3.84 -27.72
N LEU A 511 15.26 3.00 -28.36
CA LEU A 511 13.99 2.53 -27.81
C LEU A 511 14.18 1.73 -26.52
N THR A 512 15.16 0.82 -26.50
CA THR A 512 15.52 0.07 -25.28
C THR A 512 15.95 1.02 -24.16
N HIS A 513 16.82 1.99 -24.47
CA HIS A 513 17.27 2.99 -23.51
C HIS A 513 16.11 3.84 -22.99
N ALA A 514 15.22 4.33 -23.86
CA ALA A 514 14.07 5.12 -23.48
C ALA A 514 13.11 4.34 -22.55
N LEU A 515 12.88 3.06 -22.84
CA LEU A 515 12.07 2.18 -22.00
C LEU A 515 12.71 1.92 -20.63
N VAL A 516 13.99 1.56 -20.57
CA VAL A 516 14.70 1.28 -19.32
C VAL A 516 14.82 2.53 -18.45
N GLN A 517 15.09 3.70 -19.05
CA GLN A 517 15.21 4.98 -18.36
C GLN A 517 13.87 5.65 -18.05
N GLY A 518 12.78 5.21 -18.68
CA GLY A 518 11.47 5.86 -18.58
C GLY A 518 11.43 7.26 -19.20
N ILE A 519 12.06 7.44 -20.37
CA ILE A 519 12.10 8.71 -21.13
C ILE A 519 10.98 8.71 -22.20
N ASP A 520 10.06 9.66 -22.12
CA ASP A 520 8.96 9.86 -23.08
C ASP A 520 9.29 10.88 -24.19
N GLU A 521 10.16 11.86 -23.93
CA GLU A 521 10.43 13.00 -24.84
C GLU A 521 10.68 12.64 -26.33
N PHE A 522 11.35 11.53 -26.61
CA PHE A 522 11.69 11.10 -27.99
C PHE A 522 10.99 9.81 -28.41
N ILE A 523 10.10 9.26 -27.58
CA ILE A 523 9.60 7.91 -27.81
C ILE A 523 8.81 7.82 -29.11
N VAL A 524 8.02 8.84 -29.44
CA VAL A 524 7.24 8.92 -30.68
C VAL A 524 8.16 9.01 -31.91
N GLU A 525 9.21 9.81 -31.85
CA GLU A 525 10.19 9.96 -32.93
C GLU A 525 10.93 8.64 -33.19
N ASP A 526 11.44 8.00 -32.14
CA ASP A 526 12.15 6.72 -32.27
C ASP A 526 11.22 5.58 -32.69
N THR A 527 9.95 5.63 -32.28
CA THR A 527 8.95 4.65 -32.69
C THR A 527 8.64 4.79 -34.19
N GLU A 528 8.56 6.03 -34.70
CA GLU A 528 8.40 6.28 -36.15
C GLU A 528 9.64 5.86 -36.96
N ASP A 529 10.84 6.16 -36.48
CA ASP A 529 12.09 5.70 -37.11
C ASP A 529 12.11 4.16 -37.22
N ALA A 530 11.77 3.46 -36.13
CA ALA A 530 11.69 2.00 -36.13
C ALA A 530 10.57 1.48 -37.05
N ARG A 531 9.48 2.23 -37.18
CA ARG A 531 8.35 1.90 -38.08
C ARG A 531 8.75 2.03 -39.54
N GLN A 532 9.57 3.02 -39.90
CA GLN A 532 10.07 3.17 -41.28
C GLN A 532 10.98 2.02 -41.70
N ASP A 533 11.68 1.42 -40.74
CA ASP A 533 12.51 0.23 -40.93
C ASP A 533 11.72 -1.10 -40.82
N SER A 534 10.41 -1.04 -40.56
CA SER A 534 9.54 -2.19 -40.36
C SER A 534 8.46 -2.29 -41.45
N THR A 535 8.00 -3.50 -41.75
CA THR A 535 6.99 -3.73 -42.79
C THR A 535 5.57 -3.45 -42.32
N ARG A 536 5.32 -3.65 -41.03
CA ARG A 536 4.04 -3.42 -40.34
C ARG A 536 4.28 -2.68 -39.05
N ALA A 537 3.37 -1.80 -38.65
CA ALA A 537 3.46 -1.08 -37.38
C ALA A 537 3.57 -2.04 -36.17
N LEU A 538 2.90 -3.20 -36.24
CA LEU A 538 2.94 -4.24 -35.23
C LEU A 538 4.35 -4.84 -35.00
N GLU A 539 5.22 -4.83 -36.01
CA GLU A 539 6.60 -5.36 -35.89
C GLU A 539 7.49 -4.49 -35.00
N VAL A 540 7.16 -3.20 -34.86
CA VAL A 540 7.84 -2.30 -33.93
C VAL A 540 7.52 -2.67 -32.48
N ILE A 541 6.27 -3.06 -32.22
CA ILE A 541 5.81 -3.52 -30.92
C ILE A 541 6.47 -4.86 -30.60
N GLU A 542 6.30 -5.86 -31.48
CA GLU A 542 6.78 -7.23 -31.26
C GLU A 542 8.31 -7.38 -31.26
N GLY A 543 9.03 -6.45 -31.88
CA GLY A 543 10.49 -6.44 -31.91
C GLY A 543 11.06 -5.40 -30.95
N PRO A 544 11.50 -4.22 -31.44
CA PRO A 544 12.27 -3.25 -30.66
C PRO A 544 11.67 -2.87 -29.30
N LEU A 545 10.36 -2.67 -29.20
CA LEU A 545 9.71 -2.29 -27.94
C LEU A 545 9.66 -3.48 -26.97
N MET A 546 9.30 -4.68 -27.45
CA MET A 546 9.32 -5.90 -26.62
C MET A 546 10.73 -6.31 -26.19
N ASP A 547 11.74 -6.11 -27.03
CA ASP A 547 13.16 -6.32 -26.66
C ASP A 547 13.52 -5.44 -25.46
N GLY A 548 13.13 -4.16 -25.47
CA GLY A 548 13.31 -3.25 -24.34
C GLY A 548 12.53 -3.70 -23.09
N MET A 549 11.28 -4.15 -23.25
CA MET A 549 10.48 -4.68 -22.15
C MET A 549 11.04 -5.96 -21.55
N ASN A 550 11.67 -6.83 -22.35
CA ASN A 550 12.35 -8.03 -21.86
C ASN A 550 13.55 -7.66 -20.97
N VAL A 551 14.35 -6.65 -21.37
CA VAL A 551 15.44 -6.13 -20.55
C VAL A 551 14.92 -5.57 -19.23
N VAL A 552 13.82 -4.83 -19.26
CA VAL A 552 13.14 -4.33 -18.05
C VAL A 552 12.69 -5.50 -17.16
N GLY A 553 12.10 -6.54 -17.74
CA GLY A 553 11.70 -7.75 -17.03
C GLY A 553 12.89 -8.47 -16.37
N ASP A 554 14.01 -8.60 -17.07
CA ASP A 554 15.24 -9.21 -16.54
C ASP A 554 15.84 -8.39 -15.39
N LEU A 555 15.91 -7.06 -15.54
CA LEU A 555 16.41 -6.14 -14.51
C LEU A 555 15.51 -6.17 -13.26
N PHE A 556 14.21 -6.18 -13.46
CA PHE A 556 13.22 -6.25 -12.39
C PHE A 556 13.27 -7.60 -11.66
N GLY A 557 13.30 -8.72 -12.40
CA GLY A 557 13.44 -10.07 -11.84
C GLY A 557 14.76 -10.29 -11.10
N ALA A 558 15.83 -9.58 -11.48
CA ALA A 558 17.11 -9.58 -10.78
C ALA A 558 17.15 -8.66 -9.54
N GLY A 559 16.07 -7.92 -9.25
CA GLY A 559 15.97 -6.94 -8.16
C GLY A 559 16.81 -5.67 -8.39
N LYS A 560 17.24 -5.42 -9.64
CA LYS A 560 18.10 -4.28 -10.02
C LYS A 560 17.29 -3.06 -10.46
N MET A 561 16.02 -3.29 -10.76
CA MET A 561 15.01 -2.28 -11.05
C MET A 561 13.84 -2.45 -10.06
N PHE A 562 13.25 -1.33 -9.63
CA PHE A 562 12.15 -1.27 -8.67
C PHE A 562 10.83 -0.90 -9.34
N LEU A 563 9.71 -1.16 -8.67
CA LEU A 563 8.37 -0.93 -9.21
C LEU A 563 8.14 0.50 -9.76
N PRO A 564 8.58 1.59 -9.10
CA PRO A 564 8.55 2.95 -9.65
C PRO A 564 9.13 3.10 -11.06
N GLN A 565 10.25 2.43 -11.32
CA GLN A 565 10.93 2.49 -12.61
C GLN A 565 10.14 1.72 -13.67
N VAL A 566 9.59 0.56 -13.31
CA VAL A 566 8.71 -0.24 -14.18
C VAL A 566 7.43 0.54 -14.55
N VAL A 567 6.85 1.28 -13.60
CA VAL A 567 5.68 2.13 -13.87
C VAL A 567 6.02 3.22 -14.91
N LYS A 568 7.19 3.86 -14.80
CA LYS A 568 7.65 4.82 -15.81
C LYS A 568 7.84 4.15 -17.17
N THR A 569 8.48 2.98 -17.23
CA THR A 569 8.62 2.19 -18.46
C THR A 569 7.26 1.91 -19.09
N ALA A 570 6.27 1.49 -18.30
CA ALA A 570 4.92 1.19 -18.79
C ALA A 570 4.25 2.43 -19.40
N ARG A 571 4.49 3.63 -18.85
CA ARG A 571 4.00 4.89 -19.42
C ARG A 571 4.65 5.18 -20.79
N VAL A 572 5.97 5.07 -20.88
CA VAL A 572 6.71 5.26 -22.15
C VAL A 572 6.24 4.26 -23.21
N MET A 573 6.09 3.00 -22.83
CA MET A 573 5.56 1.94 -23.69
C MET A 573 4.15 2.27 -24.20
N LYS A 574 3.26 2.72 -23.31
CA LYS A 574 1.89 3.11 -23.67
C LYS A 574 1.87 4.25 -24.68
N GLU A 575 2.74 5.24 -24.53
CA GLU A 575 2.84 6.36 -25.47
C GLU A 575 3.35 5.93 -26.85
N ALA A 576 4.37 5.06 -26.90
CA ALA A 576 4.86 4.45 -28.14
C ALA A 576 3.75 3.69 -28.88
N VAL A 577 2.97 2.89 -28.15
CA VAL A 577 1.90 2.07 -28.73
C VAL A 577 0.71 2.93 -29.17
N ALA A 578 0.32 3.92 -28.38
CA ALA A 578 -0.74 4.86 -28.76
C ALA A 578 -0.43 5.62 -30.06
N TYR A 579 0.86 5.83 -30.36
CA TYR A 579 1.29 6.37 -31.66
C TYR A 579 1.09 5.38 -32.82
N LEU A 580 1.34 4.08 -32.59
CA LEU A 580 1.22 3.03 -33.61
C LEU A 580 -0.23 2.59 -33.86
N GLU A 581 -1.12 2.67 -32.86
CA GLU A 581 -2.53 2.24 -32.94
C GLU A 581 -3.26 2.78 -34.20
N PRO A 582 -3.26 4.09 -34.51
CA PRO A 582 -3.95 4.62 -35.70
C PRO A 582 -3.32 4.18 -37.03
N LEU A 583 -2.08 3.72 -37.02
CA LEU A 583 -1.36 3.21 -38.19
C LEU A 583 -1.66 1.73 -38.41
N MET A 584 -1.90 0.98 -37.33
CA MET A 584 -2.36 -0.41 -37.36
C MET A 584 -3.81 -0.53 -37.85
N ASP A 585 -4.71 0.39 -37.47
CA ASP A 585 -6.10 0.40 -37.97
C ASP A 585 -6.21 0.62 -39.49
N ARG A 586 -5.15 1.13 -40.12
CA ARG A 586 -5.03 1.31 -41.58
C ARG A 586 -4.40 0.12 -42.29
N GLU A 587 -3.80 -0.79 -41.54
CA GLU A 587 -3.26 -2.07 -41.99
C GLU A 587 -4.30 -3.15 -41.65
N GLU A 588 -5.10 -3.61 -42.62
CA GLU A 588 -6.10 -4.67 -42.36
C GLU A 588 -5.43 -5.91 -41.75
N GLY A 589 -5.61 -6.10 -40.44
CA GLY A 589 -5.11 -7.24 -39.67
C GLY A 589 -6.15 -7.71 -38.66
N ALA A 590 -6.60 -8.96 -38.79
CA ALA A 590 -7.51 -9.59 -37.83
C ALA A 590 -6.83 -9.69 -36.43
N ALA A 591 -7.60 -9.45 -35.36
CA ALA A 591 -7.17 -9.69 -34.00
C ALA A 591 -6.61 -11.12 -33.87
N ARG A 592 -5.45 -11.29 -33.24
CA ARG A 592 -4.77 -12.59 -33.11
C ARG A 592 -5.59 -13.61 -32.31
N GLY A 593 -6.44 -13.12 -31.42
CA GLY A 593 -7.38 -13.88 -30.59
C GLY A 593 -7.99 -13.00 -29.52
N LYS A 594 -9.00 -13.52 -28.81
CA LYS A 594 -9.52 -12.92 -27.57
C LYS A 594 -8.81 -13.54 -26.38
N ILE A 595 -8.31 -12.71 -25.47
CA ILE A 595 -7.73 -13.15 -24.21
C ILE A 595 -8.55 -12.53 -23.08
N LEU A 596 -9.10 -13.37 -22.22
CA LEU A 596 -9.70 -12.92 -20.96
C LEU A 596 -8.59 -12.85 -19.90
N LEU A 597 -8.28 -11.64 -19.44
CA LEU A 597 -7.32 -11.40 -18.37
C LEU A 597 -8.08 -11.00 -17.11
N ALA A 598 -8.23 -11.97 -16.23
CA ALA A 598 -8.86 -11.76 -14.93
C ALA A 598 -7.81 -11.92 -13.82
N THR A 599 -7.82 -10.96 -12.90
CA THR A 599 -7.26 -11.10 -11.56
C THR A 599 -8.40 -11.10 -10.58
N VAL A 600 -8.11 -11.54 -9.36
CA VAL A 600 -8.99 -11.24 -8.24
C VAL A 600 -8.90 -9.74 -8.00
N LYS A 601 -10.04 -9.05 -8.02
CA LYS A 601 -10.12 -7.60 -7.75
C LYS A 601 -9.47 -7.32 -6.40
N GLY A 602 -8.46 -6.44 -6.37
CA GLY A 602 -7.68 -6.10 -5.16
C GLY A 602 -6.39 -6.91 -4.94
N ASP A 603 -6.10 -7.90 -5.79
CA ASP A 603 -4.83 -8.63 -5.80
C ASP A 603 -3.67 -7.71 -6.21
N VAL A 604 -2.49 -7.88 -5.60
CA VAL A 604 -1.25 -7.18 -6.01
C VAL A 604 -0.87 -7.48 -7.47
N HIS A 605 -1.28 -8.63 -7.99
CA HIS A 605 -1.16 -8.99 -9.40
C HIS A 605 -2.09 -8.16 -10.30
N ASP A 606 -3.02 -7.34 -9.80
CA ASP A 606 -3.84 -6.46 -10.63
C ASP A 606 -2.99 -5.38 -11.32
N ILE A 607 -1.94 -4.92 -10.65
CA ILE A 607 -0.88 -4.11 -11.27
C ILE A 607 -0.23 -4.92 -12.40
N GLY A 608 0.12 -6.18 -12.13
CA GLY A 608 0.67 -7.12 -13.11
C GLY A 608 -0.28 -7.40 -14.29
N LYS A 609 -1.59 -7.53 -14.07
CA LYS A 609 -2.62 -7.75 -15.09
C LYS A 609 -2.87 -6.51 -15.92
N ASN A 610 -2.84 -5.33 -15.33
CA ASN A 610 -2.91 -4.10 -16.09
C ASN A 610 -1.66 -3.95 -16.96
N ILE A 611 -0.47 -4.29 -16.45
CA ILE A 611 0.76 -4.34 -17.24
C ILE A 611 0.65 -5.40 -18.36
N VAL A 612 0.28 -6.64 -18.04
CA VAL A 612 0.15 -7.75 -19.01
C VAL A 612 -0.98 -7.51 -20.00
N GLY A 613 -2.08 -6.89 -19.58
CA GLY A 613 -3.22 -6.54 -20.42
C GLY A 613 -2.90 -5.41 -21.37
N VAL A 614 -2.16 -4.39 -20.90
CA VAL A 614 -1.57 -3.40 -21.80
C VAL A 614 -0.65 -4.11 -22.79
N VAL A 615 0.32 -4.92 -22.32
CA VAL A 615 1.24 -5.66 -23.21
C VAL A 615 0.52 -6.55 -24.22
N LEU A 616 -0.55 -7.26 -23.84
CA LEU A 616 -1.33 -8.13 -24.73
C LEU A 616 -2.19 -7.35 -25.72
N ALA A 617 -2.80 -6.23 -25.29
CA ALA A 617 -3.49 -5.31 -26.19
C ALA A 617 -2.51 -4.72 -27.22
N CYS A 618 -1.29 -4.37 -26.78
CA CYS A 618 -0.20 -3.94 -27.67
C CYS A 618 0.17 -5.04 -28.70
N ASN A 619 -0.11 -6.32 -28.44
CA ASN A 619 0.14 -7.45 -29.35
C ASN A 619 -1.08 -7.84 -30.22
N ASN A 620 -2.05 -6.94 -30.39
CA ASN A 620 -3.26 -7.12 -31.21
C ASN A 620 -4.15 -8.30 -30.75
N TYR A 621 -4.14 -8.60 -29.45
CA TYR A 621 -5.16 -9.42 -28.81
C TYR A 621 -6.31 -8.55 -28.33
N GLU A 622 -7.54 -9.03 -28.51
CA GLU A 622 -8.69 -8.43 -27.86
C GLU A 622 -8.68 -8.87 -26.40
N VAL A 623 -8.21 -7.99 -25.52
CA VAL A 623 -8.13 -8.24 -24.08
C VAL A 623 -9.47 -7.88 -23.43
N ILE A 624 -10.09 -8.87 -22.80
CA ILE A 624 -11.35 -8.74 -22.04
C ILE A 624 -11.03 -8.75 -20.55
#